data_AF-A0A382UPJ0-F1
#
_entry.id   AF-A0A382UPJ0-F1
#
_cell.length_a   1.000
_cell.length_b   1.000
_cell.length_c   1.000
_cell.angle_alpha   90.00
_cell.angle_beta   90.00
_cell.angle_gamma   90.00
#
_symmetry.space_group_name_H-M   'P 1'
#
loop_
_entity.id
_entity.type
_entity.pdbx_description
1 polymer ?
#
loop_
_entity_poly.entity_id
_entity_poly.type
_entity_poly.pdbx_seq_one_letter_code
_entity_poly.pdbx_strand_id
1 'polypeptide(L)'
;EERNGEFYVVVKEGFIPEVRVSKVYINMLNDHKDEKDVRSFVKKKLESATWFVDAVQQRKMTIQRVMESIIKRQPDYFHSGERSLQPMILKDIADDIGMDISTVSRVTNGKYAQLPWEIKELKTFFSEGIETDSRGVVSNTQVKSRLKEIIETEDKHNPISDEELTDMINGEGYKIARRTITKYREQLKFPTARLRRKL
;
A
#
# COMPACT_ATOMS: atom_id res chain seq x y z
N GLU A 1 -12.17 -7.65 -11.38
CA GLU A 1 -12.88 -7.91 -12.65
C GLU A 1 -13.55 -6.62 -13.09
N GLU A 2 -13.57 -6.30 -14.38
CA GLU A 2 -14.30 -5.11 -14.88
C GLU A 2 -15.70 -5.53 -15.31
N ARG A 3 -16.73 -4.81 -14.86
CA ARG A 3 -18.13 -5.03 -15.25
C ARG A 3 -18.77 -3.66 -15.49
N ASN A 4 -19.31 -3.44 -16.69
CA ASN A 4 -19.95 -2.18 -17.08
C ASN A 4 -19.09 -0.91 -16.85
N GLY A 5 -17.77 -1.01 -17.04
CA GLY A 5 -16.84 0.10 -16.82
C GLY A 5 -16.43 0.33 -15.36
N GLU A 6 -16.87 -0.53 -14.43
CA GLU A 6 -16.48 -0.48 -13.02
C GLU A 6 -15.63 -1.68 -12.62
N PHE A 7 -14.65 -1.45 -11.73
CA PHE A 7 -13.81 -2.51 -11.19
C PHE A 7 -14.40 -3.10 -9.90
N TYR A 8 -14.67 -4.40 -9.95
CA TYR A 8 -15.10 -5.21 -8.80
C TYR A 8 -13.92 -6.00 -8.26
N VAL A 9 -13.63 -5.82 -6.97
CA VAL A 9 -12.59 -6.57 -6.27
C VAL A 9 -13.17 -7.87 -5.74
N VAL A 10 -12.60 -9.00 -6.18
CA VAL A 10 -12.96 -10.33 -5.69
C VAL A 10 -11.71 -10.98 -5.14
N VAL A 11 -11.76 -11.35 -3.86
CA VAL A 11 -10.68 -12.12 -3.23
C VAL A 11 -10.91 -13.58 -3.60
N LYS A 12 -10.20 -14.08 -4.62
CA LYS A 12 -10.22 -15.50 -4.94
C LYS A 12 -9.44 -16.27 -3.88
N GLU A 13 -10.16 -17.05 -3.10
CA GLU A 13 -9.59 -18.17 -2.38
C GLU A 13 -9.27 -19.24 -3.42
N GLY A 14 -8.00 -19.57 -3.59
CA GLY A 14 -7.62 -20.81 -4.28
C GLY A 14 -8.06 -22.01 -3.43
N PHE A 15 -7.08 -22.82 -3.03
CA PHE A 15 -7.27 -24.10 -2.33
C PHE A 15 -7.56 -23.98 -0.81
N ILE A 16 -8.08 -22.87 -0.31
CA ILE A 16 -8.38 -22.77 1.13
C ILE A 16 -9.79 -23.34 1.35
N PRO A 17 -9.94 -24.50 2.02
CA PRO A 17 -11.25 -25.06 2.30
C PRO A 17 -12.02 -24.12 3.22
N GLU A 18 -13.33 -24.09 3.05
CA GLU A 18 -14.22 -23.30 3.89
C GLU A 18 -14.09 -23.74 5.35
N VAL A 19 -13.50 -22.89 6.18
CA VAL A 19 -13.25 -23.20 7.59
C VAL A 19 -14.57 -23.06 8.34
N ARG A 20 -15.02 -24.16 8.95
CA ARG A 20 -16.26 -24.20 9.75
C ARG A 20 -15.99 -24.80 11.12
N VAL A 21 -16.79 -24.38 12.09
CA VAL A 21 -16.76 -24.97 13.43
C VAL A 21 -17.25 -26.42 13.35
N SER A 22 -16.50 -27.35 13.96
CA SER A 22 -16.82 -28.78 13.93
C SER A 22 -18.10 -29.11 14.70
N LYS A 23 -19.05 -29.77 14.02
CA LYS A 23 -20.33 -30.21 14.61
C LYS A 23 -20.14 -31.23 15.75
N VAL A 24 -19.03 -31.98 15.75
CA VAL A 24 -18.72 -32.96 16.80
C VAL A 24 -18.62 -32.29 18.17
N TYR A 25 -17.96 -31.14 18.25
CA TYR A 25 -17.82 -30.38 19.50
C TYR A 25 -19.15 -29.74 19.94
N ILE A 26 -20.02 -29.39 19.00
CA ILE A 26 -21.38 -28.90 19.30
C ILE A 26 -22.21 -30.03 19.90
N ASN A 27 -22.09 -31.24 19.36
CA ASN A 27 -22.79 -32.42 19.89
C ASN A 27 -22.25 -32.84 21.27
N MET A 28 -20.93 -32.79 21.49
CA MET A 28 -20.32 -33.06 22.80
C MET A 28 -20.86 -32.14 23.91
N LEU A 29 -21.20 -30.89 23.61
CA LEU A 29 -21.87 -30.00 24.59
C LEU A 29 -23.26 -30.49 24.99
N ASN A 30 -23.96 -31.17 24.08
CA ASN A 30 -25.29 -31.72 24.32
C ASN A 30 -25.25 -33.07 25.03
N ASP A 31 -24.23 -33.88 24.76
CA ASP A 31 -24.09 -35.24 25.29
C ASP A 31 -23.52 -35.23 26.73
N HIS A 32 -22.63 -34.28 27.04
CA HIS A 32 -21.97 -34.16 28.37
C HIS A 32 -22.49 -32.95 29.16
N LYS A 33 -23.81 -32.75 29.21
CA LYS A 33 -24.44 -31.57 29.85
C LYS A 33 -24.12 -31.43 31.33
N ASP A 34 -23.97 -32.55 32.03
CA ASP A 34 -23.77 -32.60 33.49
C ASP A 34 -22.29 -32.56 33.89
N GLU A 35 -21.37 -32.75 32.94
CA GLU A 35 -19.93 -32.73 33.16
C GLU A 35 -19.36 -31.33 32.95
N LYS A 36 -19.30 -30.55 34.04
CA LYS A 36 -18.88 -29.14 34.01
C LYS A 36 -17.51 -28.90 33.37
N ASP A 37 -16.53 -29.78 33.64
CA ASP A 37 -15.16 -29.61 33.14
C ASP A 37 -15.08 -29.85 31.63
N VAL A 38 -15.75 -30.90 31.12
CA VAL A 38 -15.86 -31.20 29.69
C VAL A 38 -16.54 -30.05 28.97
N ARG A 39 -17.66 -29.55 29.50
CA ARG A 39 -18.39 -28.41 28.92
C ARG A 39 -17.54 -27.15 28.86
N SER A 40 -16.81 -26.83 29.93
CA SER A 40 -15.92 -25.66 29.99
C SER A 40 -14.80 -25.76 28.96
N PHE A 41 -14.17 -26.93 28.83
CA PHE A 41 -13.12 -27.18 27.84
C PHE A 41 -13.65 -27.04 26.41
N VAL A 42 -14.75 -27.72 26.07
CA VAL A 42 -15.35 -27.70 24.73
C VAL A 42 -15.79 -26.28 24.36
N LYS A 43 -16.40 -25.53 25.29
CA LYS A 43 -16.79 -24.14 25.06
C LYS A 43 -15.59 -23.25 24.69
N LYS A 44 -14.48 -23.34 25.43
CA LYS A 44 -13.24 -22.59 25.11
C LYS A 44 -12.69 -22.93 23.73
N LYS A 45 -12.76 -24.20 23.31
CA LYS A 45 -12.33 -24.64 21.97
C LYS A 45 -13.24 -24.10 20.87
N LEU A 46 -14.56 -24.09 21.09
CA LEU A 46 -15.52 -23.50 20.16
C LEU A 46 -15.34 -21.98 20.02
N GLU A 47 -15.11 -21.27 21.12
CA GLU A 47 -14.81 -19.83 21.11
C GLU A 47 -13.54 -19.54 20.30
N SER A 48 -12.48 -20.33 20.51
CA SER A 48 -11.23 -20.20 19.76
C SER A 48 -11.40 -20.49 18.26
N ALA A 49 -12.20 -21.51 17.92
CA ALA A 49 -12.51 -21.84 16.54
C ALA A 49 -13.35 -20.75 15.85
N THR A 50 -14.34 -20.20 16.56
CA THR A 50 -15.19 -19.11 16.05
C THR A 50 -14.36 -17.87 15.80
N TRP A 51 -13.54 -17.47 16.77
CA TRP A 51 -12.60 -16.35 16.62
C TRP A 51 -11.67 -16.53 15.42
N PHE A 52 -11.17 -17.74 15.18
CA PHE A 52 -10.31 -18.02 14.04
C PHE A 52 -11.04 -17.85 12.70
N VAL A 53 -12.27 -18.35 12.60
CA VAL A 53 -13.13 -18.16 11.41
C VAL A 53 -13.36 -16.66 11.16
N ASP A 54 -13.71 -15.92 12.21
CA ASP A 54 -13.92 -14.48 12.13
C ASP A 54 -12.64 -13.74 11.70
N ALA A 55 -11.49 -14.11 12.24
CA ALA A 55 -10.20 -13.52 11.89
C ALA A 55 -9.83 -13.76 10.42
N VAL A 56 -10.12 -14.97 9.90
CA VAL A 56 -9.95 -15.28 8.47
C VAL A 56 -10.85 -14.41 7.61
N GLN A 57 -12.12 -14.24 7.99
CA GLN A 57 -13.06 -13.39 7.26
C GLN A 57 -12.64 -11.91 7.30
N GLN A 58 -12.22 -11.40 8.46
CA GLN A 58 -11.71 -10.04 8.61
C GLN A 58 -10.48 -9.78 7.75
N ARG A 59 -9.57 -10.76 7.64
CA ARG A 59 -8.41 -10.67 6.75
C ARG A 59 -8.84 -10.52 5.28
N LYS A 60 -9.84 -11.26 4.83
CA LYS A 60 -10.37 -11.16 3.45
C LYS A 60 -10.96 -9.79 3.19
N MET A 61 -11.82 -9.33 4.10
CA MET A 61 -12.45 -8.01 4.01
C MET A 61 -11.40 -6.90 4.00
N THR A 62 -10.32 -7.04 4.78
CA THR A 62 -9.21 -6.08 4.79
C THR A 62 -8.49 -6.02 3.44
N ILE A 63 -8.12 -7.18 2.86
CA ILE A 63 -7.49 -7.23 1.53
C ILE A 63 -8.38 -6.56 0.47
N GLN A 64 -9.67 -6.87 0.51
CA GLN A 64 -10.64 -6.30 -0.42
C GLN A 64 -10.71 -4.78 -0.30
N ARG A 65 -10.93 -4.25 0.91
CA ARG A 65 -11.00 -2.80 1.17
C ARG A 65 -9.72 -2.07 0.78
N VAL A 66 -8.55 -2.68 1.02
CA VAL A 66 -7.26 -2.13 0.57
C VAL A 66 -7.23 -1.99 -0.95
N MET A 67 -7.62 -3.02 -1.70
CA MET A 67 -7.60 -2.98 -3.16
C MET A 67 -8.65 -2.00 -3.72
N GLU A 68 -9.84 -1.93 -3.14
CA GLU A 68 -10.88 -0.96 -3.52
C GLU A 68 -10.38 0.48 -3.33
N SER A 69 -9.72 0.77 -2.21
CA SER A 69 -9.11 2.08 -1.96
C SER A 69 -7.95 2.38 -2.92
N ILE A 70 -7.13 1.38 -3.27
CA ILE A 70 -6.09 1.52 -4.31
C ILE A 70 -6.72 1.90 -5.66
N ILE A 71 -7.79 1.21 -6.10
CA ILE A 71 -8.47 1.51 -7.37
C ILE A 71 -9.00 2.94 -7.37
N LYS A 72 -9.65 3.34 -6.27
CA LYS A 72 -10.20 4.70 -6.11
C LYS A 72 -9.12 5.78 -6.22
N ARG A 73 -7.93 5.53 -5.68
CA ARG A 73 -6.81 6.51 -5.67
C ARG A 73 -5.94 6.46 -6.91
N GLN A 74 -6.13 5.48 -7.80
CA GLN A 74 -5.32 5.28 -8.99
C GLN A 74 -6.18 5.31 -10.27
N PRO A 75 -7.02 6.35 -10.48
CA PRO A 75 -7.96 6.37 -11.60
C PRO A 75 -7.24 6.24 -12.94
N ASP A 76 -6.08 6.88 -13.12
CA ASP A 76 -5.30 6.82 -14.36
C ASP A 76 -4.75 5.43 -14.63
N TYR A 77 -4.35 4.71 -13.59
CA TYR A 77 -3.85 3.34 -13.75
C TYR A 77 -4.96 2.38 -14.19
N PHE A 78 -6.18 2.55 -13.67
CA PHE A 78 -7.29 1.63 -13.89
C PHE A 78 -8.19 2.00 -15.08
N HIS A 79 -8.37 3.29 -15.38
CA HIS A 79 -9.34 3.77 -16.37
C HIS A 79 -8.70 4.44 -17.59
N SER A 80 -7.39 4.76 -17.56
CA SER A 80 -6.69 5.31 -18.72
C SER A 80 -5.94 4.24 -19.50
N GLY A 81 -5.74 4.46 -20.80
CA GLY A 81 -4.92 3.60 -21.65
C GLY A 81 -3.42 3.65 -21.32
N GLU A 82 -2.94 4.75 -20.73
CA GLU A 82 -1.53 4.95 -20.37
C GLU A 82 -1.11 4.16 -19.13
N ARG A 83 -2.07 3.81 -18.26
CA ARG A 83 -1.88 3.03 -17.03
C ARG A 83 -0.76 3.58 -16.15
N SER A 84 -0.77 4.89 -15.92
CA SER A 84 0.20 5.59 -15.08
C SER A 84 -0.17 5.47 -13.61
N LEU A 85 0.82 5.19 -12.75
CA LEU A 85 0.63 5.18 -11.30
C LEU A 85 0.83 6.58 -10.74
N GLN A 86 -0.18 7.06 -10.03
CA GLN A 86 -0.08 8.26 -9.22
C GLN A 86 0.71 7.97 -7.93
N PRO A 87 1.55 8.91 -7.47
CA PRO A 87 2.20 8.83 -6.17
C PRO A 87 1.20 8.53 -5.05
N MET A 88 1.38 7.42 -4.33
CA MET A 88 0.51 6.99 -3.23
C MET A 88 1.33 6.24 -2.19
N ILE A 89 1.00 6.42 -0.92
CA ILE A 89 1.72 5.83 0.21
C ILE A 89 0.79 4.98 1.09
N LEU A 90 1.37 4.18 1.99
CA LEU A 90 0.57 3.28 2.84
C LEU A 90 -0.38 4.04 3.78
N LYS A 91 -0.03 5.27 4.19
CA LYS A 91 -0.87 6.11 5.06
C LYS A 91 -2.19 6.50 4.37
N ASP A 92 -2.15 6.79 3.07
CA ASP A 92 -3.33 7.17 2.30
C ASP A 92 -4.44 6.11 2.39
N ILE A 93 -4.06 4.84 2.24
CA ILE A 93 -4.99 3.70 2.32
C ILE A 93 -5.39 3.42 3.76
N ALA A 94 -4.43 3.51 4.70
CA ALA A 94 -4.68 3.35 6.13
C ALA A 94 -5.76 4.32 6.64
N ASP A 95 -5.68 5.59 6.26
CA ASP A 95 -6.64 6.63 6.60
C ASP A 95 -8.01 6.38 5.93
N ASP A 96 -8.03 5.95 4.66
CA ASP A 96 -9.28 5.62 3.93
C ASP A 96 -10.08 4.48 4.57
N ILE A 97 -9.39 3.44 5.07
CA ILE A 97 -10.05 2.24 5.60
C ILE A 97 -10.12 2.21 7.13
N GLY A 98 -9.53 3.20 7.80
CA GLY A 98 -9.50 3.32 9.27
C GLY A 98 -8.66 2.24 9.94
N MET A 99 -7.48 1.94 9.39
CA MET A 99 -6.57 0.90 9.91
C MET A 99 -5.16 1.43 10.11
N ASP A 100 -4.36 0.73 10.90
CA ASP A 100 -2.94 1.08 11.06
C ASP A 100 -2.14 0.85 9.77
N ILE A 101 -1.15 1.72 9.53
CA ILE A 101 -0.19 1.60 8.42
C ILE A 101 0.49 0.22 8.45
N SER A 102 0.81 -0.30 9.62
CA SER A 102 1.44 -1.62 9.79
C SER A 102 0.54 -2.75 9.29
N THR A 103 -0.78 -2.62 9.43
CA THR A 103 -1.76 -3.59 8.95
C THR A 103 -1.84 -3.57 7.43
N VAL A 104 -1.95 -2.38 6.83
CA VAL A 104 -1.92 -2.23 5.36
C VAL A 104 -0.62 -2.78 4.79
N SER A 105 0.52 -2.46 5.40
CA SER A 105 1.83 -2.96 4.98
C SER A 105 1.91 -4.49 4.97
N ARG A 106 1.38 -5.15 6.01
CA ARG A 106 1.38 -6.62 6.10
C ARG A 106 0.45 -7.25 5.06
N VAL A 107 -0.68 -6.60 4.80
CA VAL A 107 -1.70 -7.09 3.87
C VAL A 107 -1.24 -6.96 2.42
N THR A 108 -0.47 -5.92 2.07
CA THR A 108 -0.02 -5.68 0.70
C THR A 108 1.24 -6.45 0.32
N ASN A 109 2.08 -6.81 1.29
CA ASN A 109 3.34 -7.50 1.04
C ASN A 109 3.13 -8.97 0.63
N GLY A 110 3.69 -9.36 -0.53
CA GLY A 110 3.55 -10.71 -1.06
C GLY A 110 2.10 -11.10 -1.35
N LYS A 111 1.25 -10.13 -1.72
CA LYS A 111 -0.09 -10.35 -2.27
C LYS A 111 -0.17 -9.73 -3.64
N TYR A 112 -0.82 -10.46 -4.55
CA TYR A 112 -0.89 -10.11 -5.96
C TYR A 112 -2.34 -9.93 -6.36
N ALA A 113 -2.59 -8.89 -7.14
CA ALA A 113 -3.84 -8.65 -7.82
C ALA A 113 -3.71 -9.13 -9.27
N GLN A 114 -4.65 -9.94 -9.71
CA GLN A 114 -4.84 -10.22 -11.13
C GLN A 114 -5.72 -9.12 -11.72
N LEU A 115 -5.13 -8.30 -12.57
CA LEU A 115 -5.79 -7.25 -13.32
C LEU A 115 -6.13 -7.75 -14.74
N PRO A 116 -6.99 -7.05 -15.50
CA PRO A 116 -7.28 -7.44 -16.88
C PRO A 116 -6.06 -7.45 -17.80
N TRP A 117 -5.02 -6.66 -17.49
CA TRP A 117 -3.83 -6.50 -18.33
C TRP A 117 -2.54 -7.07 -17.73
N GLU A 118 -2.47 -7.35 -16.43
CA GLU A 118 -1.26 -7.89 -15.79
C GLU A 118 -1.55 -8.55 -14.43
N ILE A 119 -0.56 -9.27 -13.89
CA ILE A 119 -0.53 -9.67 -12.48
C ILE A 119 0.45 -8.75 -11.77
N LYS A 120 -0.02 -8.04 -10.74
CA LYS A 120 0.77 -7.01 -10.05
C LYS A 120 0.75 -7.20 -8.54
N GLU A 121 1.91 -7.05 -7.91
CA GLU A 121 1.98 -7.07 -6.44
C GLU A 121 1.35 -5.79 -5.87
N LEU A 122 0.49 -5.95 -4.86
CA LEU A 122 -0.19 -4.85 -4.17
C LEU A 122 0.79 -3.81 -3.62
N LYS A 123 1.95 -4.25 -3.12
CA LYS A 123 2.99 -3.36 -2.62
C LYS A 123 3.52 -2.38 -3.68
N THR A 124 3.49 -2.76 -4.97
CA THR A 124 4.07 -1.94 -6.06
C THR A 124 3.17 -0.77 -6.50
N PHE A 125 1.94 -0.69 -5.99
CA PHE A 125 1.10 0.51 -6.13
C PHE A 125 1.55 1.65 -5.22
N PHE A 126 2.36 1.34 -4.20
CA PHE A 126 2.86 2.32 -3.25
C PHE A 126 4.24 2.78 -3.67
N SER A 127 4.44 4.08 -3.62
CA SER A 127 5.77 4.65 -3.66
C SER A 127 6.41 4.58 -2.28
N GLU A 128 7.72 4.40 -2.23
CA GLU A 128 8.48 4.66 -1.01
C GLU A 128 8.20 6.10 -0.54
N GLY A 129 7.98 6.32 0.75
CA GLY A 129 7.66 7.63 1.29
C GLY A 129 8.86 8.34 1.91
N ILE A 130 8.92 9.66 1.74
CA ILE A 130 9.75 10.61 2.48
C ILE A 130 8.86 11.27 3.54
N GLU A 131 9.35 11.36 4.77
CA GLU A 131 8.66 12.08 5.84
C GLU A 131 8.64 13.58 5.53
N THR A 132 7.49 14.25 5.73
CA THR A 132 7.36 15.71 5.62
C THR A 132 6.96 16.34 6.95
N ASP A 133 7.30 17.63 7.12
CA ASP A 133 7.05 18.40 8.36
C ASP A 133 5.58 18.44 8.75
N SER A 134 4.71 18.34 7.76
CA SER A 134 3.26 18.35 7.86
C SER A 134 2.66 16.99 8.25
N ARG A 135 3.32 16.14 9.04
CA ARG A 135 2.85 14.76 9.38
C ARG A 135 2.35 13.97 8.16
N GLY A 136 2.79 14.35 6.96
CA GLY A 136 2.51 13.71 5.70
C GLY A 136 3.68 12.82 5.38
N VAL A 137 3.42 11.71 4.73
CA VAL A 137 4.47 10.95 4.07
C VAL A 137 4.24 11.27 2.58
N VAL A 138 5.25 11.80 1.90
CA VAL A 138 5.14 12.13 0.48
C VAL A 138 5.97 11.14 -0.33
N SER A 139 5.42 10.69 -1.45
CA SER A 139 6.05 9.69 -2.29
C SER A 139 7.38 10.16 -2.90
N ASN A 140 8.40 9.28 -2.86
CA ASN A 140 9.68 9.42 -3.56
C ASN A 140 9.49 9.69 -5.05
N THR A 141 8.43 9.18 -5.65
CA THR A 141 8.09 9.41 -7.07
C THR A 141 7.72 10.87 -7.30
N GLN A 142 6.93 11.48 -6.40
CA GLN A 142 6.57 12.89 -6.52
C GLN A 142 7.79 13.80 -6.37
N VAL A 143 8.65 13.51 -5.39
CA VAL A 143 9.91 14.25 -5.21
C VAL A 143 10.83 14.11 -6.44
N LYS A 144 10.91 12.91 -7.03
CA LYS A 144 11.68 12.69 -8.27
C LYS A 144 11.10 13.45 -9.46
N SER A 145 9.79 13.44 -9.64
CA SER A 145 9.13 14.20 -10.71
C SER A 145 9.37 15.69 -10.54
N ARG A 146 9.24 16.22 -9.31
CA ARG A 146 9.50 17.61 -9.00
C ARG A 146 10.96 18.00 -9.23
N LEU A 147 11.89 17.17 -8.78
CA LEU A 147 13.32 17.34 -9.00
C LEU A 147 13.64 17.39 -10.51
N LYS A 148 13.01 16.53 -11.31
CA LYS A 148 13.14 16.52 -12.77
C LYS A 148 12.65 17.83 -13.37
N GLU A 149 11.47 18.32 -12.99
CA GLU A 149 10.92 19.60 -13.48
C GLU A 149 11.86 20.77 -13.18
N ILE A 150 12.38 20.85 -11.95
CA ILE A 150 13.29 21.94 -11.54
C ILE A 150 14.58 21.91 -12.38
N ILE A 151 15.18 20.72 -12.58
CA ILE A 151 16.42 20.59 -13.35
C ILE A 151 16.18 20.83 -14.85
N GLU A 152 15.03 20.41 -15.41
CA GLU A 152 14.72 20.64 -16.82
C GLU A 152 14.41 22.11 -17.15
N THR A 153 13.93 22.87 -16.16
CA THR A 153 13.60 24.30 -16.28
C THR A 153 14.71 25.23 -15.76
N GLU A 154 15.85 24.68 -15.33
CA GLU A 154 16.96 25.47 -14.76
C GLU A 154 17.66 26.37 -15.80
N ASP A 155 18.24 27.47 -15.34
CA ASP A 155 19.15 28.28 -16.15
C ASP A 155 20.46 27.51 -16.38
N LYS A 156 20.75 27.18 -17.64
CA LYS A 156 21.96 26.43 -18.01
C LYS A 156 23.25 27.23 -17.86
N HIS A 157 23.19 28.56 -17.73
CA HIS A 157 24.37 29.36 -17.42
C HIS A 157 24.70 29.34 -15.92
N ASN A 158 23.70 29.10 -15.07
CA ASN A 158 23.85 28.95 -13.63
C ASN A 158 23.03 27.74 -13.08
N PRO A 159 23.49 26.49 -13.32
CA PRO A 159 22.74 25.30 -12.92
C PRO A 159 22.62 25.16 -11.41
N ILE A 160 21.50 24.63 -10.96
CA ILE A 160 21.15 24.55 -9.54
C ILE A 160 21.92 23.39 -8.87
N SER A 161 22.63 23.69 -7.79
CA SER A 161 23.41 22.70 -7.03
C SER A 161 22.52 21.71 -6.27
N ASP A 162 23.05 20.53 -5.91
CA ASP A 162 22.32 19.56 -5.08
C ASP A 162 21.91 20.15 -3.72
N GLU A 163 22.62 21.17 -3.23
CA GLU A 163 22.32 21.88 -1.99
C GLU A 163 21.13 22.81 -2.17
N GLU A 164 21.15 23.65 -3.21
CA GLU A 164 20.00 24.51 -3.56
C GLU A 164 18.76 23.69 -3.93
N LEU A 165 18.91 22.56 -4.64
CA LEU A 165 17.81 21.64 -4.91
C LEU A 165 17.21 21.07 -3.62
N THR A 166 18.05 20.82 -2.61
CA THR A 166 17.59 20.35 -1.29
C THR A 166 16.80 21.44 -0.59
N ASP A 167 17.28 22.68 -0.62
CA ASP A 167 16.61 23.81 0.02
C ASP A 167 15.29 24.17 -0.66
N MET A 168 15.23 24.13 -2.00
CA MET A 168 14.00 24.35 -2.76
C MET A 168 12.94 23.29 -2.42
N ILE A 169 13.33 22.01 -2.45
CA ILE A 169 12.42 20.91 -2.10
C ILE A 169 12.00 21.01 -0.63
N ASN A 170 12.90 21.32 0.30
CA ASN A 170 12.51 21.50 1.70
C ASN A 170 11.61 22.73 1.89
N GLY A 171 11.79 23.79 1.10
CA GLY A 171 10.93 24.98 1.07
C GLY A 171 9.50 24.71 0.59
N GLU A 172 9.28 23.66 -0.20
CA GLU A 172 7.96 23.16 -0.59
C GLU A 172 7.30 22.29 0.51
N GLY A 173 7.91 22.19 1.70
CA GLY A 173 7.38 21.48 2.87
C GLY A 173 7.86 20.03 3.01
N TYR A 174 8.81 19.59 2.19
CA TYR A 174 9.41 18.26 2.29
C TYR A 174 10.52 18.23 3.36
N LYS A 175 10.84 17.04 3.89
CA LYS A 175 11.96 16.87 4.85
C LYS A 175 12.97 15.88 4.29
N ILE A 176 13.84 16.39 3.42
CA ILE A 176 14.79 15.55 2.69
C ILE A 176 16.25 15.99 2.89
N ALA A 177 17.12 15.01 3.08
CA ALA A 177 18.54 15.24 3.18
C ALA A 177 19.19 15.37 1.79
N ARG A 178 20.24 16.19 1.68
CA ARG A 178 21.02 16.39 0.45
C ARG A 178 21.47 15.09 -0.21
N ARG A 179 21.93 14.10 0.58
CA ARG A 179 22.36 12.79 0.06
C ARG A 179 21.22 12.06 -0.69
N THR A 180 19.98 12.24 -0.25
CA THR A 180 18.80 11.65 -0.90
C THR A 180 18.49 12.36 -2.22
N ILE A 181 18.61 13.70 -2.27
CA ILE A 181 18.51 14.48 -3.51
C ILE A 181 19.58 14.06 -4.52
N THR A 182 20.83 13.94 -4.10
CA THR A 182 21.93 13.43 -4.93
C THR A 182 21.60 12.06 -5.51
N LYS A 183 21.15 11.11 -4.67
CA LYS A 183 20.74 9.76 -5.10
C LYS A 183 19.61 9.81 -6.13
N TYR A 184 18.58 10.63 -5.92
CA TYR A 184 17.46 10.75 -6.86
C TYR A 184 17.87 11.40 -8.18
N ARG A 185 18.70 12.45 -8.15
CA ARG A 185 19.27 13.08 -9.33
C ARG A 185 20.03 12.06 -10.19
N GLU A 186 20.88 11.25 -9.56
CA GLU A 186 21.64 10.20 -10.25
C GLU A 186 20.73 9.13 -10.85
N GLN A 187 19.69 8.70 -10.13
CA GLN A 187 18.68 7.76 -10.66
C GLN A 187 17.92 8.33 -11.87
N LEU A 188 17.69 9.64 -11.89
CA LEU A 188 17.11 10.37 -13.03
C LEU A 188 18.11 10.67 -14.15
N LYS A 189 19.37 10.23 -14.00
CA LYS A 189 20.46 10.40 -14.98
C LYS A 189 20.87 11.85 -15.24
N PHE A 190 20.60 12.77 -14.32
CA PHE A 190 21.13 14.13 -14.41
C PHE A 190 22.54 14.19 -13.84
N PRO A 191 23.53 14.77 -14.55
CA PRO A 191 24.88 14.93 -14.02
C PRO A 191 24.93 16.06 -12.97
N THR A 192 26.06 16.24 -12.30
CA THR A 192 26.23 17.31 -11.29
C THR A 192 26.07 18.71 -11.92
N ALA A 193 25.69 19.71 -11.12
CA ALA A 193 25.46 21.08 -11.59
C ALA A 193 26.59 21.63 -12.47
N ARG A 194 27.86 21.38 -12.08
CA ARG A 194 29.04 21.78 -12.85
C ARG A 194 29.05 21.24 -14.29
N LEU A 195 28.54 20.02 -14.50
CA LEU A 195 28.49 19.36 -15.81
C LEU A 195 27.22 19.71 -16.61
N ARG A 196 26.20 20.29 -15.97
CA ARG A 196 24.99 20.78 -16.65
C ARG A 196 25.16 22.19 -17.22
N ARG A 197 26.20 22.90 -16.79
CA ARG A 197 26.51 24.26 -17.24
C ARG A 197 26.84 24.27 -18.73
N LYS A 198 26.10 25.06 -19.50
CA LYS A 198 26.44 25.36 -20.90
C LYS A 198 27.12 26.73 -20.96
N LEU A 199 28.27 26.75 -21.63
CA LEU A 199 28.99 27.97 -22.00
C LEU A 199 28.22 28.71 -23.10
#